data_AF-A0A6G3ZXM4-F1
#
_entry.id   AF-A0A6G3ZXM4-F1
#
_cell.length_a   1.000
_cell.length_b   1.000
_cell.length_c   1.000
_cell.angle_alpha   90.00
_cell.angle_beta   90.00
_cell.angle_gamma   90.00
#
_symmetry.space_group_name_H-M   'P 1'
#
loop_
_entity.id
_entity.type
_entity.pdbx_description
1 polymer ?
#
loop_
_entity_poly.entity_id
_entity_poly.type
_entity_poly.pdbx_seq_one_letter_code
_entity_poly.pdbx_strand_id
1 'polypeptide(L)' 'MANINYAHSTIFDERYKKGSFDVILVFHVLHLLEDEHIVLQRINELLKPGGLLISATPC' A
#
# COMPACT_ATOMS: atom_id res chain seq x y z
N MET A 1 8.83 11.25 -21.21
CA MET A 1 8.95 11.05 -19.75
C MET A 1 7.77 10.21 -19.31
N ALA A 2 7.98 9.10 -18.62
CA ALA A 2 6.89 8.25 -18.10
C ALA A 2 6.63 8.61 -16.63
N ASN A 3 5.38 8.86 -16.29
CA ASN A 3 4.90 9.19 -14.94
C ASN A 3 4.34 7.95 -14.21
N ILE A 4 4.63 6.76 -14.72
CA ILE A 4 4.13 5.48 -14.24
C ILE A 4 5.31 4.52 -14.16
N ASN A 5 5.41 3.81 -13.03
CA ASN A 5 6.42 2.78 -12.81
C ASN A 5 5.72 1.49 -12.35
N TYR A 6 6.23 0.35 -12.82
CA TYR A 6 5.80 -0.98 -12.38
C TYR A 6 6.97 -1.69 -11.72
N ALA A 7 6.71 -2.46 -10.67
CA ALA A 7 7.73 -3.22 -9.96
C ALA A 7 7.19 -4.58 -9.55
N HIS A 8 8.00 -5.63 -9.74
CA HIS A 8 7.79 -6.92 -9.09
C HIS A 8 8.44 -6.87 -7.71
N SER A 9 7.64 -6.66 -6.67
CA SER A 9 8.10 -6.42 -5.30
C SER A 9 6.91 -6.53 -4.33
N THR A 10 7.16 -6.35 -3.04
CA THR A 10 6.13 -6.23 -1.99
C THR A 10 6.21 -4.85 -1.35
N ILE A 11 5.19 -4.44 -0.60
CA ILE A 11 5.20 -3.17 0.14
C ILE A 11 6.25 -3.12 1.26
N PHE A 12 6.87 -4.26 1.60
CA PHE A 12 7.93 -4.38 2.62
C PHE A 12 9.33 -4.17 2.05
N ASP A 13 9.47 -4.00 0.73
CA ASP A 13 10.75 -3.69 0.10
C ASP A 13 11.28 -2.34 0.61
N GLU A 14 12.56 -2.33 0.98
CA GLU A 14 13.25 -1.20 1.60
C GLU A 14 13.25 0.05 0.70
N ARG A 15 13.03 -0.10 -0.61
CA ARG A 15 12.88 1.03 -1.53
C ARG A 15 11.70 1.94 -1.17
N TYR A 16 10.67 1.40 -0.50
CA TYR A 16 9.48 2.15 -0.11
C TYR A 16 9.69 2.77 1.27
N LYS A 17 9.88 4.08 1.27
CA LYS A 17 10.16 4.88 2.47
C LYS A 17 8.86 5.23 3.20
N LYS A 18 8.96 5.43 4.52
CA LYS A 18 7.84 5.91 5.33
C LYS A 18 7.38 7.28 4.83
N GLY A 19 6.07 7.53 4.80
CA GLY A 19 5.51 8.81 4.37
C GLY A 19 5.84 9.18 2.92
N SER A 20 6.00 8.22 2.02
CA SER A 20 6.34 8.50 0.63
C SER A 20 5.13 8.61 -0.30
N PHE A 21 3.94 8.20 0.15
CA PHE A 21 2.73 8.17 -0.69
C PHE A 21 1.62 9.06 -0.12
N ASP A 22 0.96 9.82 -1.00
CA ASP A 22 -0.23 10.60 -0.66
C ASP A 22 -1.50 9.72 -0.64
N VAL A 23 -1.57 8.76 -1.55
CA VAL A 23 -2.70 7.84 -1.70
C VAL A 23 -2.18 6.42 -2.00
N ILE A 24 -2.77 5.42 -1.36
CA ILE A 24 -2.55 4.00 -1.65
C ILE A 24 -3.91 3.37 -2.00
N LEU A 25 -3.94 2.65 -3.13
CA LEU A 25 -5.12 1.94 -3.61
C LEU A 25 -4.93 0.43 -3.45
N VAL A 26 -5.86 -0.25 -2.79
CA VAL A 26 -5.81 -1.71 -2.59
C VAL A 26 -7.16 -2.34 -2.89
N PHE A 27 -7.27 -3.01 -4.04
CA PHE A 27 -8.54 -3.59 -4.49
C PHE A 27 -8.46 -5.12 -4.54
N HIS A 28 -9.39 -5.75 -3.83
CA HIS A 28 -9.64 -7.20 -3.82
C HIS A 28 -8.45 -8.08 -3.41
N VAL A 29 -7.47 -7.51 -2.71
CA VAL A 29 -6.28 -8.24 -2.24
C VAL A 29 -6.25 -8.43 -0.73
N LEU A 30 -6.77 -7.49 0.07
CA LEU A 30 -6.59 -7.52 1.53
C LEU A 30 -7.05 -8.85 2.18
N HIS A 31 -8.24 -9.34 1.80
CA HIS A 31 -8.82 -10.59 2.32
C HIS A 31 -8.06 -11.88 1.95
N LEU A 32 -7.08 -11.81 1.04
CA LEU A 32 -6.27 -12.95 0.60
C LEU A 32 -4.95 -13.05 1.35
N LEU A 33 -4.63 -12.05 2.18
CA LEU A 33 -3.37 -11.97 2.90
C LEU A 33 -3.46 -12.76 4.21
N GLU A 34 -2.40 -13.50 4.52
CA GLU A 34 -2.33 -14.30 5.76
C GLU A 34 -2.41 -13.44 7.01
N ASP A 35 -1.78 -12.25 6.98
CA ASP A 35 -1.81 -11.27 8.07
C ASP A 35 -2.15 -9.88 7.52
N GLU A 36 -3.45 -9.58 7.51
CA GLU A 36 -3.96 -8.28 7.09
C GLU A 36 -3.51 -7.14 8.01
N HIS A 37 -3.28 -7.40 9.29
CA HIS A 37 -2.92 -6.36 10.27
C HIS A 37 -1.52 -5.83 10.01
N ILE A 38 -0.54 -6.70 9.77
CA ILE A 38 0.84 -6.30 9.42
C ILE A 38 0.84 -5.49 8.13
N VAL A 39 0.01 -5.88 7.15
CA VAL A 39 -0.08 -5.17 5.86
C VAL A 39 -0.74 -3.80 6.02
N LEU A 40 -1.84 -3.70 6.77
CA LEU A 40 -2.48 -2.41 7.06
C LEU A 40 -1.56 -1.47 7.84
N GLN A 41 -0.81 -1.99 8.80
CA GLN A 41 0.21 -1.22 9.52
C GLN A 41 1.28 -0.70 8.56
N ARG A 42 1.79 -1.56 7.67
CA ARG A 42 2.79 -1.15 6.68
C ARG A 42 2.25 -0.10 5.72
N ILE A 43 1.02 -0.24 5.24
CA ILE A 43 0.35 0.77 4.41
C ILE A 43 0.27 2.10 5.15
N ASN A 44 -0.11 2.10 6.43
CA ASN A 44 -0.16 3.30 7.24
C ASN A 44 1.21 3.98 7.37
N GLU A 45 2.29 3.23 7.57
CA GLU A 45 3.65 3.78 7.61
C GLU A 45 4.08 4.43 6.29
N LEU A 46 3.65 3.88 5.17
CA LEU A 46 3.99 4.35 3.82
C LEU A 46 3.23 5.62 3.45
N LEU A 47 2.05 5.84 4.04
CA LEU A 47 1.27 7.06 3.83
C LEU A 47 1.90 8.25 4.55
N LYS A 48 1.87 9.40 3.90
CA LYS A 48 2.14 10.70 4.53
C LYS A 48 1.11 10.97 5.64
N PRO A 49 1.42 11.82 6.63
CA PRO A 49 0.40 12.35 7.54
C PRO A 49 -0.77 12.96 6.74
N GLY A 50 -1.99 12.48 7.00
CA GLY A 50 -3.20 12.89 6.25
C GLY A 50 -3.40 12.19 4.90
N GLY A 51 -2.55 11.24 4.51
CA GLY A 51 -2.70 10.43 3.32
C GLY A 51 -3.89 9.47 3.39
N LEU A 52 -4.36 9.02 2.22
CA LEU A 52 -5.56 8.20 2.10
C LEU A 52 -5.24 6.75 1.70
N LEU A 53 -5.81 5.82 2.43
CA LEU A 53 -6.02 4.45 1.96
C LEU A 53 -7.42 4.36 1.36
N ILE A 54 -7.51 3.91 0.11
CA ILE A 54 -8.79 3.56 -0.52
C ILE A 54 -8.73 2.08 -0.87
N SER A 55 -9.66 1.31 -0.35
CA SER A 55 -9.74 -0.13 -0.60
C SER A 55 -11.15 -0.59 -0.88
N ALA A 56 -11.26 -1.65 -1.67
CA ALA A 56 -12.49 -2.42 -1.79
C ALA A 56 -12.17 -3.90 -1.60
N THR A 57 -12.96 -4.58 -0.79
CA THR A 57 -12.92 -6.03 -0.60
C THR A 57 -14.20 -6.62 -1.20
N PRO A 58 -14.11 -7.78 -1.88
CA PRO A 58 -15.32 -8.51 -2.23
C PRO A 58 -15.97 -9.01 -0.92
N CYS A 59 -17.18 -8.53 -0.65
CA CYS A 59 -18.13 -8.89 0.43
C CYS A 59 -17.56 -9.04 1.84
#